data_AF-A0A414BLP6-F1
#
_entry.id   AF-A0A414BLP6-F1
#
_cell.length_a   1.000
_cell.length_b   1.000
_cell.length_c   1.000
_cell.angle_alpha   90.00
_cell.angle_beta   90.00
_cell.angle_gamma   90.00
#
_symmetry.space_group_name_H-M   'P 1'
#
loop_
_entity.id
_entity.type
_entity.pdbx_description
1 polymer ?
#
loop_
_entity_poly.entity_id
_entity_poly.type
_entity_poly.pdbx_seq_one_letter_code
_entity_poly.pdbx_strand_id
1 'polypeptide(L)'
;MAFKSGKSGNPNGRPKGARNHATSDLVKRIGQILDKNTKQLQKDLESLQPVERVKAITGLIGYVIPKKQALNVQQSLDYEYHKLEELLKIAPDEAIEQIMERIQSLREKEVDDGE
;
A
#
# COMPACT_ATOMS: atom_id res chain seq x y z
N MET A 1 6.57 40.46 24.73
CA MET A 1 5.11 40.30 24.87
C MET A 1 4.67 39.13 24.02
N ALA A 2 4.09 38.09 24.62
CA ALA A 2 3.57 36.93 23.89
C ALA A 2 2.15 37.21 23.38
N PHE A 3 1.87 36.86 22.13
CA PHE A 3 0.53 37.03 21.54
C PHE A 3 -0.49 36.16 22.28
N LYS A 4 -1.61 36.77 22.71
CA LYS A 4 -2.73 36.04 23.33
C LYS A 4 -3.53 35.30 22.24
N SER A 5 -3.74 34.01 22.42
CA SER A 5 -4.61 33.19 21.55
C SER A 5 -5.99 33.85 21.44
N GLY A 6 -6.52 33.98 20.22
CA GLY A 6 -7.79 34.66 19.92
C GLY A 6 -7.75 36.20 19.85
N LYS A 7 -6.60 36.84 20.12
CA LYS A 7 -6.38 38.30 19.97
C LYS A 7 -5.19 38.65 19.06
N SER A 8 -4.74 37.69 18.26
CA SER A 8 -3.79 37.93 17.16
C SER A 8 -4.57 38.30 15.90
N GLY A 9 -3.98 39.06 14.98
CA GLY A 9 -4.60 39.60 13.75
C GLY A 9 -5.24 38.58 12.80
N ASN A 10 -5.21 37.29 13.14
CA ASN A 10 -6.09 36.26 12.61
C ASN A 10 -6.72 35.42 13.76
N PRO A 11 -7.83 35.89 14.36
CA PRO A 11 -8.46 35.22 15.51
C PRO A 11 -9.09 33.87 15.15
N ASN A 12 -9.40 33.62 13.87
CA ASN A 12 -9.94 32.34 13.39
C ASN A 12 -8.86 31.35 12.94
N GLY A 13 -7.58 31.73 13.04
CA GLY A 13 -6.46 30.90 12.59
C GLY A 13 -6.51 30.62 11.07
N ARG A 14 -5.59 29.75 10.61
CA ARG A 14 -5.64 29.25 9.23
C ARG A 14 -6.85 28.31 9.11
N PRO A 15 -7.73 28.46 8.10
CA PRO A 15 -8.91 27.60 7.95
C PRO A 15 -8.51 26.13 7.90
N LYS A 16 -9.23 25.30 8.65
CA LYS A 16 -9.04 23.83 8.67
C LYS A 16 -9.30 23.29 7.26
N GLY A 17 -8.27 22.77 6.60
CA GLY A 17 -8.34 22.27 5.22
C GLY A 17 -7.80 23.24 4.15
N ALA A 18 -7.31 24.42 4.50
CA ALA A 18 -6.65 25.32 3.55
C ALA A 18 -5.38 24.67 2.98
N ARG A 19 -5.46 24.05 1.78
CA ARG A 19 -4.29 23.59 1.00
C ARG A 19 -3.35 24.78 0.76
N ASN A 20 -2.04 24.57 0.90
CA ASN A 20 -1.05 25.57 0.48
C ASN A 20 -1.29 25.89 -1.01
N HIS A 21 -1.74 27.11 -1.33
CA HIS A 21 -2.01 27.55 -2.70
C HIS A 21 -0.80 27.31 -3.63
N ALA A 22 0.40 27.62 -3.12
CA ALA A 22 1.66 27.35 -3.83
C ALA A 22 1.86 25.86 -4.18
N THR A 23 1.42 24.94 -3.33
CA THR A 23 1.49 23.50 -3.61
C THR A 23 0.51 23.11 -4.72
N SER A 24 -0.68 23.70 -4.76
CA SER A 24 -1.67 23.43 -5.82
C SER A 24 -1.20 23.93 -7.19
N ASP A 25 -0.61 25.13 -7.25
CA ASP A 25 -0.12 25.71 -8.50
C ASP A 25 1.07 24.94 -9.06
N LEU A 26 1.98 24.48 -8.20
CA LEU A 26 3.10 23.63 -8.60
C LEU A 26 2.62 22.31 -9.18
N VAL A 27 1.67 21.64 -8.52
CA VAL A 27 1.07 20.39 -9.04
C VAL A 27 0.43 20.62 -10.41
N LYS A 28 -0.31 21.71 -10.57
CA LYS A 28 -0.93 22.06 -11.86
C LYS A 28 0.11 22.32 -12.95
N ARG A 29 1.18 23.06 -12.65
CA ARG A 29 2.27 23.31 -13.60
C ARG A 29 3.01 22.03 -13.99
N ILE A 30 3.28 21.15 -13.03
CA ILE A 30 3.90 19.84 -13.29
C ILE A 30 2.98 19.00 -14.19
N GLY A 31 1.69 18.92 -13.89
CA GLY A 31 0.71 18.23 -14.74
C GLY A 31 0.71 18.75 -16.18
N GLN A 32 0.69 20.08 -16.34
CA GLN A 32 0.73 20.71 -17.67
C GLN A 32 2.03 20.39 -18.44
N ILE A 33 3.17 20.30 -17.76
CA ILE A 33 4.44 19.91 -18.39
C ILE A 33 4.37 18.46 -18.86
N LEU A 34 3.87 17.55 -18.02
CA LEU A 34 3.72 16.13 -18.36
C LEU A 34 2.76 15.93 -19.54
N ASP A 35 1.60 16.58 -19.52
CA ASP A 35 0.60 16.49 -20.59
C ASP A 35 1.17 16.97 -21.93
N LYS A 36 1.88 18.11 -21.92
CA LYS A 36 2.51 18.68 -23.13
C LYS A 36 3.60 17.78 -23.71
N ASN A 37 4.35 17.10 -22.85
CA ASN A 37 5.47 16.26 -23.28
C ASN A 37 5.06 14.83 -23.65
N THR A 38 3.82 14.41 -23.38
CA THR A 38 3.35 13.05 -23.66
C THR A 38 3.48 12.68 -25.15
N LYS A 39 3.18 13.61 -26.07
CA LYS A 39 3.34 13.39 -27.52
C LYS A 39 4.81 13.24 -27.93
N GLN A 40 5.70 14.00 -27.30
CA GLN A 40 7.14 13.91 -27.57
C GLN A 40 7.68 12.58 -27.04
N LEU A 41 7.29 12.20 -25.81
CA LEU A 41 7.66 10.92 -25.21
C LEU A 41 7.29 9.73 -26.09
N GLN A 42 6.11 9.76 -26.72
CA GLN A 42 5.70 8.70 -27.64
C GLN A 42 6.63 8.62 -28.87
N LYS A 43 6.98 9.76 -29.48
CA LYS A 43 7.94 9.80 -30.59
C LYS A 43 9.32 9.31 -30.18
N ASP A 44 9.77 9.70 -28.99
CA ASP A 44 11.06 9.27 -28.45
C ASP A 44 11.06 7.75 -28.29
N LEU A 45 10.01 7.17 -27.70
CA LEU A 45 9.84 5.72 -27.57
C LEU A 45 9.80 5.01 -28.93
N GLU A 46 9.14 5.58 -29.94
CA GLU A 46 9.09 5.01 -31.29
C GLU A 46 10.46 5.04 -31.98
N SER A 47 11.28 6.05 -31.69
CA SER A 47 12.63 6.22 -32.25
C SER A 47 13.71 5.33 -31.61
N LEU A 48 13.43 4.75 -30.44
CA LEU A 48 14.36 3.85 -29.75
C LEU A 48 14.60 2.56 -30.52
N GLN A 49 15.78 1.96 -30.31
CA GLN A 49 16.06 0.63 -30.83
C GLN A 49 15.10 -0.40 -30.21
N PRO A 50 14.78 -1.50 -30.92
CA PRO A 50 13.78 -2.46 -30.45
C PRO A 50 13.99 -2.95 -29.02
N VAL A 51 15.24 -3.25 -28.64
CA VAL A 51 15.61 -3.71 -27.30
C VAL A 51 15.40 -2.62 -26.25
N GLU A 52 15.77 -1.38 -26.55
CA GLU A 52 15.64 -0.24 -25.64
C GLU A 52 14.18 0.14 -25.44
N ARG A 53 13.39 0.11 -26.52
CA ARG A 53 11.95 0.33 -26.48
C ARG A 53 11.25 -0.69 -25.59
N VAL A 54 11.57 -1.98 -25.71
CA VAL A 54 11.03 -3.03 -24.84
C VAL A 54 11.40 -2.79 -23.38
N LYS A 55 12.65 -2.42 -23.09
CA LYS A 55 13.09 -2.09 -21.72
C LYS A 55 12.34 -0.88 -21.14
N ALA A 56 12.21 0.20 -21.91
CA ALA A 56 11.51 1.41 -21.49
C ALA A 56 10.02 1.13 -21.19
N ILE A 57 9.33 0.41 -22.10
CA ILE A 57 7.93 0.03 -21.91
C ILE A 57 7.77 -0.88 -20.68
N THR A 58 8.67 -1.83 -20.47
CA THR A 58 8.64 -2.72 -19.29
C THR A 58 8.80 -1.93 -17.99
N GLY A 59 9.63 -0.89 -17.98
CA GLY A 59 9.76 0.04 -16.86
C GLY A 59 8.47 0.81 -16.57
N LEU A 60 7.78 1.27 -17.63
CA LEU A 60 6.52 2.02 -17.51
C LEU A 60 5.35 1.14 -17.04
N ILE A 61 5.30 -0.12 -17.47
CA ILE A 61 4.25 -1.07 -17.04
C ILE A 61 4.17 -1.18 -15.51
N GLY A 62 5.31 -1.09 -14.81
CA GLY A 62 5.37 -1.15 -13.36
C GLY A 62 4.67 0.00 -12.62
N TYR A 63 4.32 1.09 -13.31
CA TYR A 63 3.56 2.23 -12.76
C TYR A 63 2.08 2.19 -13.12
N VAL A 64 1.68 1.37 -14.09
CA VAL A 64 0.29 1.21 -14.55
C VAL A 64 -0.35 -0.02 -13.93
N ILE A 65 0.39 -1.14 -13.89
CA ILE A 65 -0.06 -2.37 -13.26
C ILE A 65 0.49 -2.37 -11.83
N PRO A 66 -0.37 -2.47 -10.80
CA PRO A 66 0.09 -2.69 -9.43
C PRO A 66 0.99 -3.91 -9.42
N LYS A 67 2.28 -3.72 -9.14
CA LYS A 67 3.15 -4.87 -8.86
C LYS A 67 2.53 -5.58 -7.66
N LYS A 68 2.25 -6.87 -7.80
CA LYS A 68 2.01 -7.73 -6.63
C LYS A 68 3.26 -7.57 -5.78
N GLN A 69 3.19 -6.75 -4.73
CA GLN A 69 4.29 -6.63 -3.81
C GLN A 69 4.51 -8.03 -3.28
N ALA A 70 5.73 -8.54 -3.43
CA ALA A 70 6.12 -9.70 -2.64
C ALA A 70 5.89 -9.29 -1.19
N LEU A 71 4.92 -9.93 -0.54
CA LEU A 71 4.71 -9.71 0.89
C LEU A 71 6.04 -10.03 1.55
N ASN A 72 6.56 -9.08 2.32
CA ASN A 72 7.68 -9.43 3.18
C ASN A 72 7.20 -10.48 4.19
N VAL A 73 8.12 -11.24 4.81
CA VAL A 73 7.76 -12.36 5.70
C VAL A 73 6.75 -11.93 6.77
N GLN A 74 6.90 -10.72 7.33
CA GLN A 74 5.99 -10.20 8.33
C GLN A 74 4.59 -9.94 7.78
N GLN A 75 4.49 -9.33 6.61
CA GLN A 75 3.21 -9.04 5.94
C GLN A 75 2.48 -10.32 5.50
N SER A 76 3.21 -11.37 5.11
CA SER A 76 2.63 -12.68 4.84
C SER A 76 2.03 -13.30 6.09
N LEU A 77 2.78 -13.27 7.21
CA LEU A 77 2.30 -13.77 8.49
C LEU A 77 1.04 -13.01 8.96
N ASP A 78 1.07 -11.68 8.91
CA ASP A 78 -0.07 -10.85 9.32
C ASP A 78 -1.31 -11.15 8.45
N TYR A 79 -1.13 -11.37 7.15
CA TYR A 79 -2.20 -11.77 6.23
C TYR A 79 -2.76 -13.16 6.55
N GLU A 80 -1.88 -14.13 6.82
CA GLU A 80 -2.28 -15.49 7.20
C GLU A 80 -3.05 -15.51 8.52
N TYR A 81 -2.58 -14.78 9.54
CA TYR A 81 -3.29 -14.63 10.81
C TYR A 81 -4.67 -14.03 10.64
N HIS A 82 -4.79 -12.93 9.88
CA HIS A 82 -6.08 -12.30 9.62
C HIS A 82 -7.03 -13.25 8.88
N LYS A 83 -6.53 -14.01 7.91
CA LYS A 83 -7.35 -14.97 7.16
C LYS A 83 -7.82 -16.12 8.05
N LEU A 84 -6.97 -16.60 8.95
CA LEU A 84 -7.34 -17.61 9.93
C LEU A 84 -8.42 -17.09 10.88
N GLU A 85 -8.30 -15.84 11.36
CA GLU A 85 -9.31 -15.22 12.21
C GLU A 85 -10.68 -15.13 11.51
N GLU A 86 -10.71 -14.73 10.24
CA GLU A 86 -11.95 -14.73 9.45
C GLU A 86 -12.58 -16.12 9.36
N LEU A 87 -11.77 -17.15 9.07
CA LEU A 87 -12.24 -18.52 8.94
C LEU A 87 -12.79 -19.06 10.27
N LEU A 88 -12.13 -18.75 11.39
CA LEU A 88 -12.61 -19.16 12.72
C LEU A 88 -13.94 -18.49 13.09
N LYS A 89 -14.19 -17.26 12.65
CA LYS A 89 -15.48 -16.57 12.90
C LYS A 89 -16.66 -17.16 12.14
N ILE A 90 -16.41 -17.79 10.99
CA ILE A 90 -17.46 -18.39 10.15
C ILE A 90 -17.53 -19.91 10.29
N ALA A 91 -16.58 -20.53 10.97
CA ALA A 91 -16.53 -21.96 11.17
C ALA A 91 -17.69 -22.42 12.09
N PRO A 92 -18.32 -23.57 11.80
CA PRO A 92 -19.24 -24.21 12.74
C PRO A 92 -18.51 -24.63 14.02
N ASP A 93 -19.20 -24.57 15.16
CA ASP A 93 -18.63 -24.92 16.48
C ASP A 93 -18.02 -26.34 16.49
N GLU A 94 -18.70 -27.29 15.86
CA GLU A 94 -18.22 -28.68 15.72
C GLU A 94 -16.83 -28.76 15.04
N ALA A 95 -16.60 -27.93 14.03
CA ALA A 95 -15.31 -27.89 13.34
C ALA A 95 -14.20 -27.29 14.22
N ILE A 96 -14.55 -26.29 15.05
CA ILE A 96 -13.61 -25.68 16.00
C ILE A 96 -13.20 -26.70 17.06
N GLU A 97 -14.15 -27.46 17.59
CA GLU A 97 -13.90 -28.52 18.57
C GLU A 97 -12.98 -29.62 18.01
N GLN A 98 -13.24 -30.10 16.80
CA GLN A 98 -12.38 -31.09 16.14
C GLN A 98 -10.95 -30.57 15.91
N ILE A 99 -10.79 -29.30 15.55
CA ILE A 99 -9.47 -28.67 15.38
C ILE A 99 -8.74 -28.62 16.73
N MET A 100 -9.43 -28.24 17.81
CA MET A 100 -8.87 -28.19 19.16
C MET A 100 -8.39 -29.56 19.65
N GLU A 101 -9.22 -30.60 19.50
CA GLU A 101 -8.84 -31.97 19.85
C GLU A 101 -7.62 -32.44 19.05
N ARG A 102 -7.57 -32.11 17.75
CA ARG A 102 -6.43 -32.46 16.92
C ARG A 102 -5.15 -31.79 17.40
N ILE A 103 -5.19 -30.51 17.76
CA ILE A 103 -4.03 -29.77 18.29
C ILE A 103 -3.54 -30.40 19.61
N GLN A 104 -4.45 -30.76 20.52
CA GLN A 104 -4.09 -31.41 21.78
C GLN A 104 -3.42 -32.76 21.54
N SER A 105 -3.99 -33.60 20.66
CA SER A 105 -3.42 -34.90 20.32
C SER A 105 -2.02 -34.81 19.68
N LEU A 106 -1.75 -33.73 18.95
CA LEU A 106 -0.43 -33.50 18.34
C LEU A 106 0.59 -33.06 19.40
N ARG A 107 0.19 -32.16 20.32
CA ARG A 107 1.05 -31.74 21.43
C ARG A 107 1.40 -32.91 22.35
N GLU A 108 0.46 -33.81 22.62
CA GLU A 108 0.70 -34.99 23.45
C GLU A 108 1.71 -35.95 22.79
N LYS A 109 1.65 -36.12 21.46
CA LYS A 109 2.62 -36.95 20.72
C LYS A 109 4.01 -36.34 20.65
N GLU A 110 4.13 -35.02 20.49
CA GLU A 110 5.44 -34.34 20.52
C GLU A 110 6.15 -34.45 21.88
N VAL A 111 5.38 -34.63 22.97
CA VAL A 111 5.94 -34.85 24.31
C VAL A 111 6.40 -36.30 24.52
N ASP A 112 5.68 -37.27 23.95
CA ASP A 112 6.00 -38.71 24.03
C ASP A 112 7.21 -39.10 23.14
N ASP A 113 7.37 -38.46 21.98
CA ASP A 113 8.52 -38.68 21.07
C ASP A 113 9.81 -37.96 21.54
N GLY A 114 9.74 -37.16 22.61
CA GLY A 114 10.83 -36.34 23.16
C GLY A 114 11.48 -36.87 24.45
N GLU A 115 10.98 -37.97 25.01
CA GLU A 115 11.60 -38.76 26.10
C GLU A 115 12.40 -39.96 25.57
#